data_AF-A0A3B5LRQ7-F1
#
_entry.id   AF-A0A3B5LRQ7-F1
#
_cell.length_a   1.000
_cell.length_b   1.000
_cell.length_c   1.000
_cell.angle_alpha   90.00
_cell.angle_beta   90.00
_cell.angle_gamma   90.00
#
_symmetry.space_group_name_H-M   'P 1'
#
loop_
_entity.id
_entity.type
_entity.pdbx_description
1 polymer ?
#
loop_
_entity_poly.entity_id
_entity_poly.type
_entity_poly.pdbx_seq_one_letter_code
_entity_poly.pdbx_strand_id
1 'polypeptide(L)'
;MPLDPVGRRISCGKERATVRYVGHVSPYEGLWLGVEWDNPERGKHDGSHEGVRYFTCRNPKGGSFVRPQKVSFGVDFLTAVYLTYQTNAEEVLNEEIFISSKKLEWFVVEEKRYDSCICRIFTNVNRISLTSDPWAHRQAFSNLKLLALNNCDFTWLQMLECAPMWPQLEDLSLENNNIRELQRPEGVLQTLKSLNLSCNPLMQESVSRLSSLPRYTTSTDIFPALMNLNLDHNNISEWSMVNELAKLPCLVKLSCRDNKLVSSDGNPKTVNQMIIAKLGHLLYLNNSEVCVRVFHHC
;
A
#
# COMPACT_ATOMS: atom_id res chain seq x y z
N MET A 1 1.27 22.89 11.71
CA MET A 1 2.53 22.24 11.29
C MET A 1 2.99 21.39 12.46
N PRO A 2 3.39 20.12 12.25
CA PRO A 2 3.92 19.28 13.33
C PRO A 2 5.20 19.87 13.93
N LEU A 3 5.55 19.44 15.15
CA LEU A 3 6.74 19.90 15.89
C LEU A 3 8.06 19.48 15.21
N ASP A 4 8.03 18.37 14.48
CA ASP A 4 9.13 17.70 13.80
C ASP A 4 8.84 17.57 12.28
N PRO A 5 8.78 18.68 11.54
CA PRO A 5 8.38 18.67 10.14
C PRO A 5 9.42 18.07 9.19
N VAL A 6 10.72 18.14 9.52
CA VAL A 6 11.80 17.62 8.66
C VAL A 6 11.72 16.09 8.57
N GLY A 7 11.88 15.56 7.36
CA GLY A 7 11.71 14.14 7.06
C GLY A 7 10.25 13.72 6.81
N ARG A 8 9.27 14.52 7.25
CA ARG A 8 7.85 14.21 7.02
C ARG A 8 7.44 14.46 5.57
N ARG A 9 6.44 13.67 5.16
CA ARG A 9 5.77 13.77 3.86
C ARG A 9 4.74 14.88 3.88
N ILE A 10 4.64 15.60 2.77
CA ILE A 10 3.63 16.62 2.55
C ILE A 10 3.04 16.47 1.15
N SER A 11 1.87 17.05 0.92
CA SER A 11 1.42 17.34 -0.44
C SER A 11 1.05 18.80 -0.62
N CYS A 12 1.21 19.26 -1.85
CA CYS A 12 0.90 20.60 -2.32
C CYS A 12 0.02 20.47 -3.56
N GLY A 13 -1.30 20.48 -3.37
CA GLY A 13 -2.25 20.08 -4.41
C GLY A 13 -2.15 18.58 -4.70
N LYS A 14 -1.98 18.21 -5.97
CA LYS A 14 -1.86 16.80 -6.43
C LYS A 14 -0.45 16.22 -6.30
N GLU A 15 0.52 17.02 -5.91
CA GLU A 15 1.95 16.70 -5.96
C GLU A 15 2.51 16.46 -4.56
N ARG A 16 3.45 15.52 -4.43
CA ARG A 16 3.98 15.03 -3.15
C ARG A 16 5.46 15.38 -2.99
N ALA A 17 5.86 15.66 -1.75
CA ALA A 17 7.24 15.98 -1.42
C ALA A 17 7.61 15.55 -0.01
N THR A 18 8.90 15.50 0.26
CA THR A 18 9.48 15.30 1.58
C THR A 18 10.07 16.62 2.08
N VAL A 19 9.75 17.02 3.31
CA VAL A 19 10.37 18.21 3.92
C VAL A 19 11.83 17.91 4.25
N ARG A 20 12.74 18.73 3.74
CA ARG A 20 14.19 18.60 3.95
C ARG A 20 14.76 19.73 4.81
N TYR A 21 14.08 20.87 4.85
CA TYR A 21 14.50 22.04 5.61
C TYR A 21 13.28 22.81 6.12
N VAL A 22 13.38 23.37 7.32
CA VAL A 22 12.39 24.30 7.86
C VAL A 22 13.13 25.48 8.45
N GLY A 23 12.86 26.69 7.94
CA GLY A 23 13.53 27.89 8.41
C GLY A 23 13.38 29.07 7.47
N HIS A 24 14.13 30.13 7.75
CA HIS A 24 14.19 31.32 6.92
C HIS A 24 14.99 31.05 5.64
N VAL A 25 14.66 31.74 4.55
CA VAL A 25 15.37 31.65 3.27
C VAL A 25 15.61 33.07 2.78
N SER A 26 16.85 33.56 2.90
CA SER A 26 17.19 34.92 2.49
C SER A 26 16.95 35.13 0.98
N PRO A 27 16.40 36.28 0.52
CA PRO A 27 15.99 37.46 1.28
C PRO A 27 14.51 37.44 1.72
N TYR A 28 13.82 36.31 1.57
CA TYR A 28 12.38 36.23 1.78
C TYR A 28 12.01 36.09 3.27
N GLU A 29 11.15 36.99 3.73
CA GLU A 29 10.64 36.95 5.10
C GLU A 29 9.80 35.70 5.41
N GLY A 30 9.73 35.39 6.70
CA GLY A 30 8.87 34.34 7.25
C GLY A 30 9.41 32.93 7.08
N LEU A 31 8.62 31.96 7.56
CA LEU A 31 8.99 30.56 7.55
C LEU A 31 8.82 29.94 6.15
N TRP A 32 9.79 29.12 5.75
CA TRP A 32 9.75 28.33 4.53
C TRP A 32 10.02 26.87 4.83
N LEU A 33 9.42 26.01 4.02
CA LEU A 33 9.77 24.59 3.95
C LEU A 33 10.59 24.39 2.68
N GLY A 34 11.84 23.95 2.84
CA GLY A 34 12.59 23.33 1.76
C GLY A 34 12.09 21.91 1.59
N VAL A 35 11.58 21.60 0.40
CA VAL A 35 10.95 20.32 0.09
C VAL A 35 11.61 19.69 -1.13
N GLU A 36 11.73 18.38 -1.12
CA GLU A 36 12.16 17.57 -2.27
C GLU A 36 10.95 16.82 -2.83
N TRP A 37 10.58 17.11 -4.09
CA TRP A 37 9.44 16.49 -4.75
C TRP A 37 9.73 15.04 -5.15
N ASP A 38 8.69 14.21 -5.10
CA ASP A 38 8.76 12.85 -5.63
C ASP A 38 8.93 12.86 -7.16
N ASN A 39 8.20 13.75 -7.83
CA ASN A 39 8.39 14.04 -9.25
C ASN A 39 9.43 15.17 -9.39
N PRO A 40 10.66 14.86 -9.86
CA PRO A 40 11.72 15.87 -9.95
C PRO A 40 11.38 17.00 -10.93
N GLU A 41 10.54 16.76 -11.94
CA GLU A 41 10.11 17.78 -12.91
C GLU A 41 9.29 18.92 -12.26
N ARG A 42 8.72 18.67 -11.08
CA ARG A 42 7.97 19.70 -10.34
C ARG A 42 8.89 20.70 -9.64
N GLY A 43 10.11 20.30 -9.32
CA GLY A 43 11.02 21.13 -8.56
C GLY A 43 11.72 22.19 -9.42
N LYS A 44 12.56 22.98 -8.77
CA LYS A 44 13.18 24.18 -9.32
C LYS A 44 14.69 24.23 -9.12
N HIS A 45 15.20 23.60 -8.05
CA HIS A 45 16.59 23.71 -7.63
C HIS A 45 17.06 22.44 -6.90
N ASP A 46 18.34 22.39 -6.54
CA ASP A 46 18.99 21.26 -5.86
C ASP A 46 18.90 21.34 -4.32
N GLY A 47 18.32 22.43 -3.80
CA GLY A 47 18.23 22.73 -2.37
C GLY A 47 19.06 23.96 -1.96
N SER A 48 19.68 24.63 -2.93
CA SER A 48 20.27 25.95 -2.78
C SER A 48 19.37 27.08 -3.30
N HIS A 49 19.59 28.29 -2.79
CA HIS A 49 19.01 29.54 -3.30
C HIS A 49 20.03 30.68 -3.13
N GLU A 50 20.28 31.45 -4.20
CA GLU A 50 21.24 32.57 -4.23
C GLU A 50 22.63 32.19 -3.66
N GLY A 51 23.16 31.02 -4.05
CA GLY A 51 24.47 30.53 -3.62
C GLY A 51 24.53 29.93 -2.22
N VAL A 52 23.47 30.03 -1.42
CA VAL A 52 23.38 29.43 -0.08
C VAL A 52 22.70 28.07 -0.17
N ARG A 53 23.28 27.03 0.44
CA ARG A 53 22.70 25.68 0.50
C ARG A 53 21.94 25.46 1.81
N TYR A 54 20.67 25.09 1.69
CA TYR A 54 19.78 24.82 2.83
C TYR A 54 19.54 23.32 3.02
N PHE A 55 19.48 22.57 1.92
CA PHE A 55 19.35 21.11 1.90
C PHE A 55 19.93 20.55 0.59
N THR A 56 19.97 19.22 0.48
CA THR A 56 20.44 18.53 -0.72
C THR A 56 19.32 17.63 -1.26
N CYS A 57 19.09 17.70 -2.57
CA CYS A 57 18.17 16.82 -3.29
C CYS A 57 18.93 15.70 -4.02
N ARG A 58 18.25 14.57 -4.24
CA ARG A 58 18.68 13.46 -5.10
C ARG A 58 18.77 13.88 -6.57
N ASN A 59 17.88 14.78 -6.99
CA ASN A 59 17.86 15.33 -8.34
C ASN A 59 18.22 16.84 -8.30
N PRO A 60 19.09 17.35 -9.20
CA PRO A 60 19.47 18.77 -9.25
C PRO A 60 18.31 19.76 -9.42
N LYS A 61 17.14 19.31 -9.86
CA LYS A 61 15.92 20.12 -9.97
C LYS A 61 14.82 19.64 -9.04
N GLY A 62 15.05 18.67 -8.16
CA GLY A 62 13.99 18.07 -7.34
C GLY A 62 13.49 18.93 -6.19
N GLY A 63 14.17 20.03 -5.85
CA GLY A 63 13.89 20.86 -4.68
C GLY A 63 12.99 22.07 -4.95
N SER A 64 12.25 22.51 -3.94
CA SER A 64 11.53 23.80 -3.93
C SER A 64 11.44 24.37 -2.51
N PHE A 65 11.31 25.70 -2.41
CA PHE A 65 10.84 26.35 -1.19
C PHE A 65 9.34 26.64 -1.28
N VAL A 66 8.57 26.19 -0.29
CA VAL A 66 7.11 26.36 -0.23
C VAL A 66 6.69 26.94 1.12
N ARG A 67 5.56 27.67 1.12
CA ARG A 67 4.97 28.21 2.34
C ARG A 67 4.23 27.10 3.11
N PRO A 68 4.35 27.03 4.45
CA PRO A 68 3.65 26.02 5.25
C PRO A 68 2.14 25.95 4.99
N GLN A 69 1.49 27.06 4.68
CA GLN A 69 0.05 27.14 4.41
C GLN A 69 -0.36 26.53 3.07
N LYS A 70 0.58 26.37 2.13
CA LYS A 70 0.32 25.77 0.80
C LYS A 70 0.44 24.24 0.81
N VAL A 71 0.86 23.68 1.94
CA VAL A 71 1.10 22.25 2.07
C VAL A 71 0.25 21.69 3.18
N SER A 72 -0.08 20.41 3.07
CA SER A 72 -0.72 19.69 4.16
C SER A 72 0.21 18.55 4.62
N PHE A 73 0.21 18.28 5.92
CA PHE A 73 0.97 17.19 6.55
C PHE A 73 0.12 15.94 6.78
N GLY A 74 -1.19 16.06 6.60
CA GLY A 74 -2.16 14.99 6.81
C GLY A 74 -2.89 15.13 8.11
N VAL A 75 -3.60 14.06 8.44
CA VAL A 75 -4.26 13.86 9.72
C VAL A 75 -3.83 12.50 10.26
N ASP A 76 -4.00 12.20 11.53
CA ASP A 76 -3.79 10.84 12.06
C ASP A 76 -4.94 9.89 11.66
N PHE A 77 -4.76 8.59 11.92
CA PHE A 77 -5.72 7.56 11.54
C PHE A 77 -7.12 7.81 12.10
N LEU A 78 -7.19 8.18 13.38
CA LEU A 78 -8.46 8.42 14.07
C LEU A 78 -9.14 9.66 13.53
N THR A 79 -8.39 10.72 13.27
CA THR A 79 -8.92 11.91 12.59
C THR A 79 -9.39 11.59 11.17
N ALA A 80 -8.70 10.71 10.42
CA ALA A 80 -9.15 10.28 9.10
C ALA A 80 -10.47 9.50 9.17
N VAL A 81 -10.62 8.60 10.16
CA VAL A 81 -11.87 7.89 10.47
C VAL A 81 -12.98 8.90 10.80
N TYR A 82 -12.73 9.82 11.73
CA TYR A 82 -13.68 10.87 12.11
C TYR A 82 -14.15 11.71 10.91
N LEU A 83 -13.22 12.21 10.10
CA LEU A 83 -13.54 13.05 8.94
C LEU A 83 -14.30 12.29 7.84
N THR A 84 -13.99 11.00 7.65
CA THR A 84 -14.65 10.16 6.63
C THR A 84 -16.07 9.84 7.04
N TYR A 85 -16.31 9.65 8.34
CA TYR A 85 -17.53 9.06 8.86
C TYR A 85 -18.39 9.99 9.72
N GLN A 86 -17.94 11.22 9.95
CA GLN A 86 -18.64 12.25 10.72
C GLN A 86 -19.11 11.79 12.11
N THR A 87 -18.43 10.79 12.66
CA THR A 87 -18.78 10.13 13.93
C THR A 87 -17.53 10.12 14.80
N ASN A 88 -17.67 10.40 16.10
CA ASN A 88 -16.54 10.41 17.03
C ASN A 88 -15.82 9.06 16.98
N ALA A 89 -14.48 9.08 16.99
CA ALA A 89 -13.70 7.84 17.05
C ALA A 89 -14.19 6.97 18.22
N GLU A 90 -14.45 7.53 19.39
CA GLU A 90 -14.97 6.77 20.54
C GLU A 90 -16.35 6.13 20.33
N GLU A 91 -17.22 6.68 19.48
CA GLU A 91 -18.51 6.08 19.12
C GLU A 91 -18.35 5.00 18.03
N VAL A 92 -17.48 5.24 17.03
CA VAL A 92 -17.07 4.23 16.03
C VAL A 92 -16.38 3.02 16.68
N LEU A 93 -15.71 3.24 17.80
CA LEU A 93 -14.98 2.22 18.56
C LEU A 93 -15.87 1.46 19.55
N ASN A 94 -17.09 1.95 19.84
CA ASN A 94 -18.00 1.37 20.84
C ASN A 94 -19.28 0.74 20.24
N GLU A 95 -19.66 1.10 19.02
CA GLU A 95 -20.84 0.55 18.36
C GLU A 95 -20.52 -0.18 17.05
N GLU A 96 -21.28 -1.24 16.77
CA GLU A 96 -21.31 -1.95 15.50
C GLU A 96 -21.90 -1.05 14.39
N ILE A 97 -21.10 -0.13 13.84
CA ILE A 97 -21.59 0.86 12.86
C ILE A 97 -21.37 0.40 11.42
N PHE A 98 -22.47 0.40 10.66
CA PHE A 98 -22.52 0.16 9.21
C PHE A 98 -22.07 1.38 8.42
N ILE A 99 -21.09 1.25 7.52
CA ILE A 99 -20.70 2.38 6.67
C ILE A 99 -20.32 2.05 5.21
N SER A 100 -20.99 2.80 4.31
CA SER A 100 -20.81 3.00 2.86
C SER A 100 -21.57 2.05 1.92
N SER A 101 -22.50 2.66 1.14
CA SER A 101 -23.23 2.06 0.01
C SER A 101 -22.44 2.02 -1.29
N LYS A 102 -21.13 2.33 -1.27
CA LYS A 102 -20.28 2.20 -2.47
C LYS A 102 -19.72 0.79 -2.60
N LYS A 103 -20.18 0.10 -3.64
CA LYS A 103 -19.69 -1.18 -4.14
C LYS A 103 -18.18 -1.05 -4.44
N LEU A 104 -17.34 -1.69 -3.63
CA LEU A 104 -15.98 -2.00 -4.06
C LEU A 104 -16.11 -3.03 -5.18
N GLU A 105 -15.76 -2.65 -6.41
CA GLU A 105 -15.55 -3.61 -7.49
C GLU A 105 -14.22 -4.32 -7.30
N TRP A 106 -14.17 -5.19 -6.29
CA TRP A 106 -13.03 -6.04 -6.07
C TRP A 106 -13.18 -7.28 -6.94
N PHE A 107 -12.70 -7.15 -8.18
CA PHE A 107 -12.29 -8.25 -9.06
C PHE A 107 -13.22 -9.47 -9.01
N VAL A 108 -14.33 -9.48 -9.75
CA VAL A 108 -15.23 -10.63 -10.02
C VAL A 108 -15.07 -11.80 -9.02
N VAL A 109 -15.35 -11.54 -7.75
CA VAL A 109 -16.03 -12.50 -6.89
C VAL A 109 -17.50 -12.16 -7.14
N GLU A 110 -18.39 -13.16 -7.24
CA GLU A 110 -19.84 -12.97 -7.40
C GLU A 110 -20.32 -11.67 -6.75
N GLU A 111 -21.22 -10.94 -7.41
CA GLU A 111 -21.89 -9.73 -6.90
C GLU A 111 -22.46 -9.95 -5.49
N LYS A 112 -21.60 -9.90 -4.49
CA LYS A 112 -22.00 -9.97 -3.10
C LYS A 112 -22.22 -8.54 -2.71
N ARG A 113 -23.50 -8.18 -2.64
CA ARG A 113 -23.98 -7.09 -1.81
C ARG A 113 -23.51 -7.36 -0.39
N TYR A 114 -22.33 -6.85 -0.03
CA TYR A 114 -21.77 -7.00 1.31
C TYR A 114 -22.39 -5.96 2.27
N ASP A 115 -23.72 -5.83 2.19
CA ASP A 115 -24.54 -4.92 2.99
C ASP A 115 -24.59 -5.38 4.48
N SER A 116 -23.95 -6.51 4.82
CA SER A 116 -23.97 -7.11 6.16
C SER A 116 -22.61 -7.18 6.89
N CYS A 117 -21.53 -6.61 6.35
CA CYS A 117 -20.21 -6.68 7.01
C CYS A 117 -19.92 -5.38 7.80
N ILE A 118 -20.00 -5.50 9.12
CA ILE A 118 -20.09 -4.45 10.15
C ILE A 118 -18.76 -3.72 10.45
N CYS A 119 -17.63 -4.11 9.85
CA CYS A 119 -16.32 -3.55 10.24
C CYS A 119 -15.45 -3.19 9.03
N ARG A 120 -15.70 -2.01 8.44
CA ARG A 120 -15.03 -1.52 7.22
C ARG A 120 -14.54 -0.08 7.41
N ILE A 121 -13.27 0.19 7.14
CA ILE A 121 -12.71 1.55 7.07
C ILE A 121 -12.19 1.83 5.66
N PHE A 122 -12.68 2.93 5.08
CA PHE A 122 -12.41 3.46 3.75
C PHE A 122 -11.96 4.90 3.88
N THR A 123 -10.70 5.11 4.23
CA THR A 123 -10.17 6.47 4.27
C THR A 123 -9.49 6.77 2.95
N ASN A 124 -9.99 7.77 2.22
CA ASN A 124 -9.26 8.42 1.12
C ASN A 124 -8.56 9.69 1.62
N VAL A 125 -8.32 9.76 2.93
CA VAL A 125 -7.65 10.91 3.54
C VAL A 125 -6.18 10.72 3.26
N ASN A 126 -5.67 11.53 2.33
CA ASN A 126 -4.36 11.43 1.69
C ASN A 126 -3.16 11.17 2.60
N ARG A 127 -3.27 11.29 3.93
CA ARG A 127 -2.16 11.16 4.87
C ARG A 127 -2.72 10.80 6.25
N ILE A 128 -2.43 9.58 6.69
CA ILE A 128 -2.61 9.09 8.06
C ILE A 128 -1.23 9.14 8.75
N SER A 129 -1.09 9.97 9.78
CA SER A 129 0.08 9.93 10.67
C SER A 129 0.00 8.70 11.57
N LEU A 130 1.13 8.00 11.73
CA LEU A 130 1.29 6.90 12.67
C LEU A 130 0.85 7.36 14.08
N THR A 131 0.04 6.54 14.75
CA THR A 131 -0.29 6.79 16.16
C THR A 131 0.97 6.56 16.99
N SER A 132 1.14 7.27 18.10
CA SER A 132 2.28 7.08 19.01
C SER A 132 2.26 5.73 19.74
N ASP A 133 1.11 5.06 19.79
CA ASP A 133 0.96 3.71 20.32
C ASP A 133 -0.12 2.92 19.55
N PRO A 134 0.27 2.10 18.55
CA PRO A 134 -0.65 1.24 17.81
C PRO A 134 -1.30 0.15 18.69
N TRP A 135 -0.68 -0.25 19.80
CA TRP A 135 -1.23 -1.30 20.66
C TRP A 135 -2.36 -0.79 21.55
N ALA A 136 -2.31 0.48 21.96
CA ALA A 136 -3.37 1.12 22.73
C ALA A 136 -4.75 1.05 22.04
N HIS A 137 -4.78 1.00 20.71
CA HIS A 137 -6.03 0.98 19.94
C HIS A 137 -6.45 -0.42 19.46
N ARG A 138 -5.69 -1.47 19.81
CA ARG A 138 -5.95 -2.85 19.37
C ARG A 138 -7.31 -3.37 19.79
N GLN A 139 -7.76 -3.04 21.01
CA GLN A 139 -9.07 -3.45 21.50
C GLN A 139 -10.20 -2.78 20.71
N ALA A 140 -9.98 -1.53 20.34
CA ALA A 140 -10.98 -0.70 19.69
C ALA A 140 -11.26 -1.17 18.24
N PHE A 141 -10.26 -1.73 17.57
CA PHE A 141 -10.40 -2.29 16.22
C PHE A 141 -10.36 -3.83 16.20
N SER A 142 -10.69 -4.49 17.31
CA SER A 142 -10.59 -5.95 17.42
C SER A 142 -11.45 -6.70 16.41
N ASN A 143 -12.55 -6.08 15.95
CA ASN A 143 -13.50 -6.64 15.00
C ASN A 143 -13.23 -6.19 13.55
N LEU A 144 -12.23 -5.33 13.30
CA LEU A 144 -11.95 -4.82 11.96
C LEU A 144 -11.47 -5.95 11.04
N LYS A 145 -12.28 -6.27 10.03
CA LYS A 145 -12.00 -7.32 9.04
C LYS A 145 -11.59 -6.78 7.69
N LEU A 146 -12.06 -5.60 7.31
CA LEU A 146 -11.75 -5.00 6.02
C LEU A 146 -11.24 -3.58 6.18
N LEU A 147 -10.11 -3.30 5.55
CA LEU A 147 -9.47 -2.00 5.58
C LEU A 147 -9.00 -1.61 4.18
N ALA A 148 -9.41 -0.44 3.72
CA ALA A 148 -8.92 0.16 2.49
C ALA A 148 -8.23 1.50 2.81
N LEU A 149 -6.91 1.52 2.64
CA LEU A 149 -6.06 2.71 2.76
C LEU A 149 -5.51 3.10 1.37
N ASN A 150 -6.39 3.14 0.39
CA ASN A 150 -6.01 3.47 -0.98
C ASN A 150 -5.60 4.94 -1.07
N ASN A 151 -4.65 5.25 -1.95
CA ASN A 151 -4.21 6.64 -2.22
C ASN A 151 -3.66 7.39 -0.98
N CYS A 152 -3.27 6.67 0.08
CA CYS A 152 -2.87 7.25 1.36
C CYS A 152 -1.35 7.49 1.50
N ASP A 153 -0.57 7.23 0.44
CA ASP A 153 0.90 7.39 0.40
C ASP A 153 1.66 6.50 1.41
N PHE A 154 1.06 5.38 1.82
CA PHE A 154 1.69 4.46 2.75
C PHE A 154 2.89 3.74 2.12
N THR A 155 3.93 3.56 2.92
CA THR A 155 4.91 2.49 2.72
C THR A 155 4.43 1.22 3.43
N TRP A 156 4.97 0.07 3.06
CA TRP A 156 4.66 -1.19 3.74
C TRP A 156 5.08 -1.16 5.22
N LEU A 157 6.25 -0.59 5.52
CA LEU A 157 6.74 -0.49 6.90
C LEU A 157 5.75 0.28 7.79
N GLN A 158 5.26 1.43 7.31
CA GLN A 158 4.23 2.20 8.03
C GLN A 158 2.93 1.42 8.21
N MET A 159 2.56 0.59 7.21
CA MET A 159 1.41 -0.30 7.34
C MET A 159 1.65 -1.37 8.43
N LEU A 160 2.84 -1.96 8.49
CA LEU A 160 3.20 -2.94 9.52
C LEU A 160 3.25 -2.33 10.92
N GLU A 161 3.73 -1.08 11.05
CA GLU A 161 3.71 -0.35 12.33
C GLU A 161 2.27 -0.14 12.84
N CYS A 162 1.31 0.07 11.93
CA CYS A 162 -0.11 0.21 12.27
C CYS A 162 -0.84 -1.14 12.46
N ALA A 163 -0.35 -2.21 11.84
CA ALA A 163 -1.03 -3.50 11.80
C ALA A 163 -1.40 -4.12 13.16
N PRO A 164 -0.67 -3.90 14.28
CA PRO A 164 -1.10 -4.36 15.60
C PRO A 164 -2.49 -3.86 16.03
N MET A 165 -2.94 -2.72 15.48
CA MET A 165 -4.30 -2.21 15.72
C MET A 165 -5.37 -3.15 15.19
N TRP A 166 -5.10 -3.94 14.14
CA TRP A 166 -6.12 -4.68 13.37
C TRP A 166 -5.90 -6.20 13.47
N PRO A 167 -6.09 -6.80 14.65
CA PRO A 167 -5.68 -8.18 14.92
C PRO A 167 -6.47 -9.25 14.14
N GLN A 168 -7.65 -8.90 13.61
CA GLN A 168 -8.53 -9.82 12.87
C GLN A 168 -8.71 -9.41 11.40
N LEU A 169 -7.80 -8.61 10.84
CA LEU A 169 -7.93 -8.12 9.48
C LEU A 169 -7.87 -9.26 8.45
N GLU A 170 -8.90 -9.37 7.61
CA GLU A 170 -9.04 -10.41 6.58
C GLU A 170 -8.82 -9.82 5.17
N ASP A 171 -9.24 -8.58 4.92
CA ASP A 171 -9.16 -7.92 3.62
C ASP A 171 -8.45 -6.57 3.75
N LEU A 172 -7.35 -6.41 3.02
CA LEU A 172 -6.55 -5.19 3.02
C LEU A 172 -6.37 -4.66 1.60
N SER A 173 -6.79 -3.42 1.38
CA SER A 173 -6.52 -2.70 0.13
C SER A 173 -5.55 -1.56 0.36
N LEU A 174 -4.41 -1.60 -0.33
CA LEU A 174 -3.38 -0.57 -0.35
C LEU A 174 -3.12 -0.09 -1.78
N GLU A 175 -4.16 -0.04 -2.59
CA GLU A 175 -4.05 0.41 -3.97
C GLU A 175 -3.52 1.85 -4.06
N ASN A 176 -2.67 2.09 -5.05
CA ASN A 176 -2.14 3.41 -5.37
C ASN A 176 -1.43 4.09 -4.18
N ASN A 177 -0.56 3.34 -3.51
CA ASN A 177 0.31 3.82 -2.44
C ASN A 177 1.79 3.88 -2.92
N ASN A 178 2.73 4.07 -1.99
CA ASN A 178 4.16 4.12 -2.28
C ASN A 178 4.88 2.87 -1.74
N ILE A 179 4.26 1.70 -1.94
CA ILE A 179 4.79 0.43 -1.48
C ILE A 179 5.83 -0.05 -2.50
N ARG A 180 7.09 0.03 -2.11
CA ARG A 180 8.23 -0.42 -2.92
C ARG A 180 8.75 -1.77 -2.48
N GLU A 181 8.77 -2.00 -1.17
CA GLU A 181 9.32 -3.19 -0.53
C GLU A 181 8.31 -3.78 0.45
N LEU A 182 8.25 -5.11 0.50
CA LEU A 182 7.38 -5.95 1.32
C LEU A 182 8.27 -6.67 2.32
N GLN A 183 8.32 -6.13 3.52
CA GLN A 183 8.98 -6.73 4.66
C GLN A 183 8.06 -7.79 5.31
N ARG A 184 8.64 -8.73 6.05
CA ARG A 184 7.85 -9.77 6.71
C ARG A 184 6.91 -9.15 7.76
N PRO A 185 5.61 -9.47 7.74
CA PRO A 185 4.64 -9.03 8.75
C PRO A 185 4.76 -9.89 10.02
N GLU A 186 5.85 -9.71 10.78
CA GLU A 186 6.11 -10.52 11.98
C GLU A 186 5.02 -10.31 13.05
N GLY A 187 4.26 -11.37 13.36
CA GLY A 187 3.23 -11.33 14.39
C GLY A 187 1.97 -10.52 14.05
N VAL A 188 1.86 -10.00 12.83
CA VAL A 188 0.72 -9.19 12.35
C VAL A 188 0.17 -9.72 11.03
N LEU A 189 -1.06 -9.33 10.67
CA LEU A 189 -1.72 -9.70 9.40
C LEU A 189 -1.83 -11.21 9.11
N GLN A 190 -1.77 -12.06 10.15
CA GLN A 190 -1.79 -13.52 10.00
C GLN A 190 -3.15 -14.06 9.53
N THR A 191 -4.23 -13.30 9.75
CA THR A 191 -5.60 -13.61 9.32
C THR A 191 -5.91 -13.13 7.90
N LEU A 192 -4.95 -12.46 7.23
CA LEU A 192 -5.20 -11.80 5.96
C LEU A 192 -5.45 -12.82 4.85
N LYS A 193 -6.63 -12.74 4.25
CA LYS A 193 -7.10 -13.59 3.15
C LYS A 193 -7.00 -12.89 1.80
N SER A 194 -7.03 -11.56 1.79
CA SER A 194 -7.10 -10.77 0.59
C SER A 194 -6.21 -9.54 0.68
N LEU A 195 -5.36 -9.33 -0.33
CA LEU A 195 -4.41 -8.22 -0.37
C LEU A 195 -4.43 -7.52 -1.73
N ASN A 196 -4.75 -6.22 -1.72
CA ASN A 196 -4.61 -5.33 -2.87
C ASN A 196 -3.30 -4.54 -2.78
N LEU A 197 -2.42 -4.74 -3.74
CA LEU A 197 -1.21 -3.96 -3.94
C LEU A 197 -1.15 -3.35 -5.35
N SER A 198 -2.29 -3.22 -6.03
CA SER A 198 -2.33 -2.62 -7.37
C SER A 198 -1.82 -1.19 -7.38
N CYS A 199 -1.29 -0.74 -8.51
CA CYS A 199 -0.82 0.63 -8.72
C CYS A 199 0.27 1.05 -7.71
N ASN A 200 1.12 0.13 -7.27
CA ASN A 200 2.26 0.45 -6.39
C ASN A 200 3.60 0.32 -7.15
N PRO A 201 4.65 1.04 -6.72
CA PRO A 201 5.97 0.93 -7.31
C PRO A 201 6.78 -0.26 -6.74
N LEU A 202 6.20 -1.48 -6.73
CA LEU A 202 6.85 -2.66 -6.15
C LEU A 202 8.17 -3.00 -6.86
N MET A 203 9.24 -3.21 -6.08
CA MET A 203 10.50 -3.73 -6.57
C MET A 203 10.40 -5.25 -6.79
N GLN A 204 11.11 -5.76 -7.79
CA GLN A 204 11.05 -7.18 -8.17
C GLN A 204 11.53 -8.10 -7.03
N GLU A 205 12.65 -7.76 -6.39
CA GLU A 205 13.21 -8.52 -5.28
C GLU A 205 12.26 -8.60 -4.07
N SER A 206 11.45 -7.55 -3.86
CA SER A 206 10.54 -7.47 -2.73
C SER A 206 9.48 -8.56 -2.79
N VAL A 207 8.88 -8.78 -3.96
CA VAL A 207 7.86 -9.82 -4.12
C VAL A 207 8.48 -11.21 -3.98
N SER A 208 9.73 -11.37 -4.42
CA SER A 208 10.47 -12.62 -4.24
C SER A 208 10.79 -12.95 -2.77
N ARG A 209 10.80 -11.95 -1.88
CA ARG A 209 10.96 -12.12 -0.42
C ARG A 209 9.66 -12.50 0.29
N LEU A 210 8.50 -12.43 -0.37
CA LEU A 210 7.22 -12.87 0.21
C LEU A 210 7.19 -14.36 0.57
N SER A 211 8.16 -15.14 0.10
CA SER A 211 8.22 -16.58 0.36
C SER A 211 9.63 -17.14 0.50
N SER A 212 10.66 -16.28 0.58
CA SER A 212 12.05 -16.71 0.78
C SER A 212 12.64 -16.16 2.09
N LEU A 213 13.25 -17.09 2.87
CA LEU A 213 14.19 -16.94 4.02
C LEU A 213 13.62 -17.09 5.45
N PRO A 214 14.44 -17.55 6.44
CA PRO A 214 15.19 -18.81 6.55
C PRO A 214 14.49 -19.84 7.47
N ARG A 215 14.80 -21.13 7.28
CA ARG A 215 14.19 -22.32 7.93
C ARG A 215 14.48 -22.52 9.43
N TYR A 216 14.69 -21.47 10.21
CA TYR A 216 15.08 -21.59 11.63
C TYR A 216 13.99 -21.26 12.65
N THR A 217 12.77 -20.97 12.22
CA THR A 217 11.62 -20.77 13.13
C THR A 217 10.43 -21.59 12.64
N THR A 218 9.82 -22.37 13.53
CA THR A 218 8.81 -23.41 13.28
C THR A 218 7.41 -22.91 12.85
N SER A 219 7.30 -21.74 12.23
CA SER A 219 6.04 -21.23 11.65
C SER A 219 6.37 -20.32 10.46
N THR A 220 6.29 -20.87 9.24
CA THR A 220 7.08 -20.41 8.08
C THR A 220 6.33 -19.65 6.99
N ASP A 221 5.03 -19.39 7.15
CA ASP A 221 4.25 -18.76 6.07
C ASP A 221 4.05 -17.27 6.34
N ILE A 222 4.48 -16.42 5.39
CA ILE A 222 4.40 -14.95 5.46
C ILE A 222 2.94 -14.47 5.44
N PHE A 223 2.08 -15.18 4.72
CA PHE A 223 0.62 -15.06 4.82
C PHE A 223 -0.02 -16.45 4.75
N PRO A 224 -0.28 -17.12 5.89
CA PRO A 224 -0.75 -18.51 5.91
C PRO A 224 -2.16 -18.67 5.32
N ALA A 225 -2.96 -17.60 5.32
CA ALA A 225 -4.36 -17.62 4.89
C ALA A 225 -4.62 -16.86 3.58
N LEU A 226 -3.59 -16.34 2.89
CA LEU A 226 -3.80 -15.47 1.73
C LEU A 226 -4.33 -16.26 0.54
N MET A 227 -5.55 -15.91 0.13
CA MET A 227 -6.29 -16.54 -0.96
C MET A 227 -6.30 -15.67 -2.22
N ASN A 228 -6.34 -14.35 -2.04
CA ASN A 228 -6.50 -13.39 -3.12
C ASN A 228 -5.38 -12.37 -3.10
N LEU A 229 -4.67 -12.22 -4.22
CA LEU A 229 -3.63 -11.23 -4.37
C LEU A 229 -3.82 -10.43 -5.67
N ASN A 230 -3.85 -9.11 -5.54
CA ASN A 230 -3.89 -8.20 -6.68
C ASN A 230 -2.60 -7.39 -6.78
N LEU A 231 -1.92 -7.52 -7.91
CA LEU A 231 -0.66 -6.89 -8.27
C LEU A 231 -0.76 -6.15 -9.63
N ASP A 232 -1.98 -5.81 -10.06
CA ASP A 232 -2.19 -5.05 -11.29
C ASP A 232 -1.39 -3.74 -11.31
N HIS A 233 -0.96 -3.30 -12.49
CA HIS A 233 -0.27 -2.03 -12.69
C HIS A 233 0.97 -1.84 -11.79
N ASN A 234 1.75 -2.90 -11.63
CA ASN A 234 3.07 -2.86 -11.00
C ASN A 234 4.16 -2.99 -12.10
N ASN A 235 5.44 -2.99 -11.70
CA ASN A 235 6.57 -3.06 -12.62
C ASN A 235 7.27 -4.43 -12.62
N ILE A 236 6.51 -5.52 -12.46
CA ILE A 236 7.06 -6.88 -12.34
C ILE A 236 7.45 -7.40 -13.73
N SER A 237 8.70 -7.79 -13.92
CA SER A 237 9.23 -8.32 -15.19
C SER A 237 9.90 -9.69 -15.09
N GLU A 238 10.25 -10.13 -13.89
CA GLU A 238 10.96 -11.39 -13.65
C GLU A 238 10.01 -12.52 -13.23
N TRP A 239 10.24 -13.69 -13.81
CA TRP A 239 9.53 -14.93 -13.46
C TRP A 239 9.88 -15.48 -12.07
N SER A 240 10.96 -14.99 -11.44
CA SER A 240 11.36 -15.32 -10.07
C SER A 240 10.20 -15.07 -9.09
N MET A 241 9.51 -13.95 -9.25
CA MET A 241 8.34 -13.58 -8.46
C MET A 241 7.21 -14.61 -8.54
N VAL A 242 6.90 -15.15 -9.73
CA VAL A 242 5.83 -16.14 -9.90
C VAL A 242 6.18 -17.45 -9.19
N ASN A 243 7.46 -17.85 -9.22
CA ASN A 243 7.92 -19.04 -8.49
C ASN A 243 7.79 -18.87 -6.97
N GLU A 244 7.95 -17.64 -6.48
CA GLU A 244 7.81 -17.30 -5.07
C GLU A 244 6.32 -17.30 -4.66
N LEU A 245 5.42 -16.74 -5.48
CA LEU A 245 3.98 -16.86 -5.26
C LEU A 245 3.48 -18.32 -5.19
N ALA A 246 4.12 -19.25 -5.91
CA ALA A 246 3.76 -20.66 -5.88
C ALA A 246 3.92 -21.31 -4.50
N LYS A 247 4.66 -20.68 -3.59
CA LYS A 247 4.87 -21.14 -2.21
C LYS A 247 3.76 -20.69 -1.26
N LEU A 248 2.86 -19.82 -1.68
CA LEU A 248 1.71 -19.40 -0.88
C LEU A 248 0.65 -20.52 -0.92
N PRO A 249 0.38 -21.22 0.19
CA PRO A 249 -0.35 -22.49 0.16
C PRO A 249 -1.83 -22.35 -0.16
N CYS A 250 -2.41 -21.16 0.06
CA CYS A 250 -3.84 -20.91 -0.08
C CYS A 250 -4.18 -20.02 -1.29
N LEU A 251 -3.20 -19.60 -2.10
CA LEU A 251 -3.41 -18.60 -3.15
C LEU A 251 -4.23 -19.15 -4.31
N VAL A 252 -5.53 -18.91 -4.31
CA VAL A 252 -6.45 -19.38 -5.36
C VAL A 252 -6.73 -18.33 -6.43
N LYS A 253 -6.44 -17.06 -6.16
CA LYS A 253 -6.75 -15.95 -7.07
C LYS A 253 -5.61 -14.95 -7.17
N LEU A 254 -5.16 -14.71 -8.39
CA LEU A 254 -4.11 -13.76 -8.72
C LEU A 254 -4.60 -12.80 -9.81
N SER A 255 -4.35 -11.51 -9.61
CA SER A 255 -4.35 -10.55 -10.70
C SER A 255 -2.99 -9.88 -10.81
N CYS A 256 -2.46 -9.80 -12.02
CA CYS A 256 -1.14 -9.24 -12.32
C CYS A 256 -1.14 -8.55 -13.69
N ARG A 257 -2.25 -7.91 -14.07
CA ARG A 257 -2.39 -7.18 -15.34
C ARG A 257 -1.44 -5.99 -15.39
N ASP A 258 -1.11 -5.57 -16.60
CA ASP A 258 -0.25 -4.40 -16.85
C ASP A 258 1.06 -4.42 -16.07
N ASN A 259 1.62 -5.61 -15.92
CA ASN A 259 3.01 -5.85 -15.54
C ASN A 259 3.87 -6.09 -16.79
N LYS A 260 5.19 -6.21 -16.60
CA LYS A 260 6.18 -6.34 -17.67
C LYS A 260 6.72 -7.78 -17.83
N LEU A 261 5.94 -8.78 -17.43
CA LEU A 261 6.29 -10.19 -17.67
C LEU A 261 6.20 -10.47 -19.18
N VAL A 262 7.27 -11.01 -19.74
CA VAL A 262 7.36 -11.33 -21.19
C VAL A 262 7.63 -12.82 -21.35
N SER A 263 6.90 -13.45 -22.27
CA SER A 263 7.16 -14.81 -22.74
C SER A 263 8.20 -14.79 -23.86
N SER A 264 8.88 -15.91 -24.09
CA SER A 264 9.91 -16.01 -25.15
C SER A 264 9.39 -15.71 -26.56
N ASP A 265 8.09 -15.89 -26.79
CA ASP A 265 7.38 -15.62 -28.05
C ASP A 265 6.73 -14.22 -28.11
N GLY A 266 6.85 -13.42 -27.04
CA GLY A 266 6.25 -12.09 -26.94
C GLY A 266 4.72 -12.07 -26.86
N ASN A 267 4.05 -13.23 -26.75
CA ASN A 267 2.60 -13.34 -26.73
C ASN A 267 2.03 -13.22 -25.29
N PRO A 268 1.19 -12.21 -25.00
CA PRO A 268 0.58 -12.05 -23.67
C PRO A 268 -0.25 -13.25 -23.21
N LYS A 269 -0.84 -14.02 -24.13
CA LYS A 269 -1.58 -15.25 -23.77
C LYS A 269 -0.65 -16.34 -23.26
N THR A 270 0.55 -16.44 -23.83
CA THR A 270 1.59 -17.39 -23.38
C THR A 270 2.05 -17.05 -21.97
N VAL A 271 2.15 -15.75 -21.62
CA VAL A 271 2.43 -15.32 -20.23
C VAL A 271 1.38 -15.87 -19.26
N ASN A 272 0.08 -15.71 -19.55
CA ASN A 272 -0.98 -16.25 -18.69
C ASN A 272 -0.90 -17.77 -18.54
N GLN A 273 -0.65 -18.50 -19.64
CA GLN A 273 -0.49 -19.96 -19.60
C GLN A 273 0.71 -20.38 -18.74
N MET A 274 1.83 -19.67 -18.84
CA MET A 274 3.02 -19.93 -18.02
C MET A 274 2.77 -19.65 -16.53
N ILE A 275 2.02 -18.59 -16.20
CA ILE A 275 1.62 -18.30 -14.82
C ILE A 275 0.74 -19.43 -14.28
N ILE A 276 -0.27 -19.86 -15.03
CA ILE A 276 -1.16 -20.98 -14.66
C ILE A 276 -0.34 -22.26 -14.44
N ALA A 277 0.59 -22.58 -15.34
CA ALA A 277 1.43 -23.77 -15.23
C ALA A 277 2.33 -23.74 -13.98
N LYS A 278 2.82 -22.55 -13.59
CA LYS A 278 3.65 -22.37 -12.38
C LYS A 278 2.83 -22.34 -11.10
N LEU A 279 1.61 -21.83 -11.16
CA LEU A 279 0.64 -21.73 -10.06
C LEU A 279 -0.49 -22.73 -10.28
N GLY A 280 -0.15 -24.03 -10.31
CA GLY A 280 -1.08 -25.08 -10.71
C GLY A 280 -2.34 -25.25 -9.83
N HIS A 281 -2.42 -24.56 -8.69
CA HIS A 281 -3.57 -24.55 -7.78
C HIS A 281 -4.46 -23.30 -7.94
N LEU A 282 -4.12 -22.40 -8.87
CA LEU A 282 -4.87 -21.16 -9.10
C LEU A 282 -6.22 -21.46 -9.76
N LEU A 283 -7.29 -20.92 -9.19
CA LEU A 283 -8.66 -21.00 -9.72
C LEU A 283 -8.98 -19.82 -10.63
N TYR A 284 -8.38 -18.65 -10.38
CA TYR A 284 -8.63 -17.43 -11.15
C TYR A 284 -7.35 -16.66 -11.43
N LEU A 285 -7.12 -16.32 -12.70
CA LEU A 285 -6.05 -15.42 -13.16
C LEU A 285 -6.63 -14.23 -13.90
N ASN A 286 -6.31 -13.00 -13.49
CA ASN A 286 -6.71 -11.76 -14.19
C ASN A 286 -8.23 -11.69 -14.44
N ASN A 287 -9.04 -12.12 -13.47
CA ASN A 287 -10.51 -12.28 -13.54
C ASN A 287 -11.04 -13.31 -14.54
N SER A 288 -10.18 -14.18 -15.06
CA SER A 288 -10.58 -15.33 -15.87
C SER A 288 -10.48 -16.60 -15.03
N GLU A 289 -11.50 -17.45 -15.10
CA GLU A 289 -11.46 -18.77 -14.48
C GLU A 289 -10.40 -19.63 -15.17
N VAL A 290 -9.58 -20.30 -14.38
CA VAL A 290 -8.58 -21.25 -14.86
C VAL A 290 -9.29 -22.57 -15.09
N CYS A 291 -9.74 -22.79 -16.31
CA CYS A 291 -10.28 -24.08 -16.73
C CYS A 291 -9.19 -25.16 -16.60
N VAL A 292 -9.33 -26.05 -15.60
CA VAL A 292 -8.46 -27.21 -15.44
C VAL A 292 -8.76 -28.18 -16.58
N ARG A 293 -8.06 -28.02 -17.71
CA ARG A 293 -7.86 -29.16 -18.61
C ARG A 293 -6.88 -30.06 -17.89
N VAL A 294 -7.42 -31.09 -17.24
CA VAL A 294 -6.62 -32.23 -16.80
C VAL A 294 -5.85 -32.67 -18.04
N PHE A 295 -4.54 -32.40 -18.09
CA PHE A 295 -3.66 -33.03 -19.05
C PHE A 295 -3.62 -34.51 -18.64
N HIS A 296 -4.61 -35.29 -19.07
CA HIS A 296 -4.40 -36.72 -19.22
C HIS A 296 -3.32 -36.85 -20.29
N HIS A 297 -2.12 -37.21 -19.84
CA HIS A 297 -1.10 -37.77 -20.71
C HIS A 297 -1.74 -38.96 -21.45
N CYS A 298 -1.90 -38.80 -22.76
CA CYS A 298 -1.97 -39.92 -23.70
C CYS A 298 -0.58 -40.09 -24.31
#